data_AF-A0A949GNA3-F1
#
_entry.id   AF-A0A949GNA3-F1
#
_cell.length_a   1.000
_cell.length_b   1.000
_cell.length_c   1.000
_cell.angle_alpha   90.00
_cell.angle_beta   90.00
_cell.angle_gamma   90.00
#
_symmetry.space_group_name_H-M   'P 1'
#
loop_
_entity.id
_entity.type
_entity.pdbx_description
1 polymer ?
#
loop_
_entity_poly.entity_id
_entity_poly.type
_entity_poly.pdbx_seq_one_letter_code
_entity_poly.pdbx_strand_id
1 'polypeptide(L)'
;MIRRILLVARQEFLKYVTRRGFLVSLLMVPLVIALAAVVPTLVASHARTRVITIVDHAGGYEQAIAAAAARDEAHESLSALADYAAKYADMTALGRADPALAAMLKAPDRVAKIKAFQARGGWHQVFAELSGYLRAGAPGFTPPDPHFEIATTPNDLAAANSSDIRALSQAYLAGHREVAVAGQPTQVSAIIVIPKHFAPGASIAAQYWTTDTTNTEALNFVHWALTDAFRIRALQQLVPLSRRSDVNLDVDADVQVFDPTKAAGHISFADRLAPLVPTGLAFLLFVVAFSNAALLLQSVIEEKSTRMIEVLLSCASPQEIMTGKLMGVIAVALVTLALWGAGLFAVASFFSHETVAVVKAGLAVVAIMNLLPLILLYFLCGLLIYSTIFLAIGAMANSLPDAQALMTPAMLVIMIPNMLLGVLIQDPNGMLATVISWIPIYTPFFMLVRLPFHPPAIELWLTAVLVILTTIFLIHRTGRIFANHVLATERPPAFDTLIKQLVAGLRRKPA
;
A
#
# COMPACT_ATOMS: atom_id res chain seq x y z
N MET A 1 -18.83 41.52 -0.58
CA MET A 1 -18.34 40.37 0.20
C MET A 1 -17.80 39.24 -0.70
N ILE A 2 -18.63 38.50 -1.42
CA ILE A 2 -18.20 37.32 -2.23
C ILE A 2 -17.08 37.63 -3.23
N ARG A 3 -17.18 38.75 -3.98
CA ARG A 3 -16.14 39.15 -4.95
C ARG A 3 -14.76 39.31 -4.33
N ARG A 4 -14.66 39.84 -3.11
CA ARG A 4 -13.38 40.04 -2.41
C ARG A 4 -12.77 38.70 -2.00
N ILE A 5 -13.60 37.81 -1.43
CA ILE A 5 -13.21 36.45 -1.05
C ILE A 5 -12.65 35.69 -2.27
N LEU A 6 -13.34 35.76 -3.42
CA LEU A 6 -12.91 35.09 -4.64
C LEU A 6 -11.61 35.67 -5.22
N LEU A 7 -11.39 36.98 -5.11
CA LEU A 7 -10.14 37.60 -5.54
C LEU A 7 -8.95 37.13 -4.69
N VAL A 8 -9.11 37.08 -3.37
CA VAL A 8 -8.09 36.55 -2.46
C VAL A 8 -7.86 35.07 -2.74
N ALA A 9 -8.92 34.27 -2.92
CA ALA A 9 -8.80 32.85 -3.24
C ALA A 9 -8.05 32.60 -4.55
N ARG A 10 -8.35 33.36 -5.60
CA ARG A 10 -7.67 33.27 -6.90
C ARG A 10 -6.19 33.64 -6.77
N GLN A 11 -5.87 34.71 -6.05
CA GLN A 11 -4.49 35.14 -5.84
C GLN A 11 -3.71 34.08 -5.07
N GLU A 12 -4.28 33.56 -3.98
CA GLU A 12 -3.67 32.51 -3.16
C GLU A 12 -3.43 31.24 -4.00
N PHE A 13 -4.42 30.81 -4.79
CA PHE A 13 -4.27 29.68 -5.71
C PHE A 13 -3.14 29.87 -6.73
N LEU A 14 -3.12 31.01 -7.42
CA LEU A 14 -2.09 31.31 -8.43
C LEU A 14 -0.70 31.41 -7.79
N LYS A 15 -0.60 31.98 -6.58
CA LYS A 15 0.66 32.10 -5.83
C LYS A 15 1.31 30.73 -5.60
N TYR A 16 0.52 29.66 -5.42
CA TYR A 16 1.04 28.32 -5.22
C TYR A 16 1.28 27.56 -6.52
N VAL A 17 0.27 27.46 -7.38
CA VAL A 17 0.33 26.57 -8.56
C VAL A 17 1.39 27.01 -9.59
N THR A 18 1.73 28.30 -9.62
CA THR A 18 2.75 28.83 -10.55
C THR A 18 4.19 28.70 -10.05
N ARG A 19 4.41 28.36 -8.76
CA ARG A 19 5.76 28.21 -8.21
C ARG A 19 6.40 26.91 -8.72
N ARG A 20 7.67 26.97 -9.14
CA ARG A 20 8.44 25.77 -9.54
C ARG A 20 8.49 24.70 -8.44
N GLY A 21 8.58 25.13 -7.18
CA GLY A 21 8.55 24.21 -6.02
C GLY A 21 7.26 23.39 -5.93
N PHE A 22 6.12 23.97 -6.31
CA PHE A 22 4.84 23.25 -6.35
C PHE A 22 4.90 22.11 -7.37
N LEU A 23 5.39 22.37 -8.59
CA LEU A 23 5.52 21.35 -9.64
C LEU A 23 6.43 20.18 -9.22
N VAL A 24 7.53 20.47 -8.51
CA VAL A 24 8.42 19.43 -7.97
C VAL A 24 7.72 18.63 -6.86
N SER A 25 7.10 19.30 -5.88
CA SER A 25 6.37 18.63 -4.80
C SER A 25 5.19 17.80 -5.31
N LEU A 26 4.58 18.22 -6.41
CA LEU A 26 3.46 17.55 -7.04
C LEU A 26 3.86 16.19 -7.61
N LEU A 27 5.05 16.06 -8.19
CA LEU A 27 5.54 14.79 -8.74
C LEU A 27 6.17 13.89 -7.67
N MET A 28 6.65 14.45 -6.57
CA MET A 28 7.33 13.69 -5.51
C MET A 28 6.43 12.62 -4.89
N VAL A 29 5.17 12.93 -4.55
CA VAL A 29 4.30 11.96 -3.87
C VAL A 29 3.96 10.76 -4.75
N PRO A 30 3.48 10.92 -6.01
CA PRO A 30 3.31 9.78 -6.91
C PRO A 30 4.60 8.99 -7.13
N LEU A 31 5.75 9.66 -7.24
CA LEU A 31 7.05 9.01 -7.39
C LEU A 31 7.44 8.20 -6.15
N VAL A 32 7.22 8.72 -4.95
CA VAL A 32 7.48 8.02 -3.68
C VAL A 32 6.54 6.82 -3.55
N ILE A 33 5.25 6.96 -3.90
CA ILE A 33 4.31 5.82 -3.90
C ILE A 33 4.76 4.77 -4.90
N ALA A 34 5.17 5.17 -6.11
CA ALA A 34 5.68 4.25 -7.12
C ALA A 34 6.95 3.53 -6.65
N LEU A 35 7.90 4.26 -6.06
CA LEU A 35 9.12 3.69 -5.51
C LEU A 35 8.82 2.75 -4.34
N ALA A 36 7.94 3.16 -3.41
CA ALA A 36 7.51 2.33 -2.29
C ALA A 36 6.77 1.06 -2.72
N ALA A 37 6.11 1.07 -3.88
CA ALA A 37 5.54 -0.13 -4.47
C ALA A 37 6.62 -1.08 -5.04
N VAL A 38 7.74 -0.54 -5.54
CA VAL A 38 8.86 -1.31 -6.11
C VAL A 38 9.82 -1.81 -5.02
N VAL A 39 9.99 -1.11 -3.90
CA VAL A 39 10.94 -1.51 -2.86
C VAL A 39 10.67 -2.91 -2.29
N PRO A 40 9.44 -3.30 -1.91
CA PRO A 40 9.15 -4.66 -1.45
C PRO A 40 9.49 -5.73 -2.50
N THR A 41 9.29 -5.44 -3.79
CA THR A 41 9.65 -6.39 -4.86
C THR A 41 11.16 -6.57 -5.01
N LEU A 42 11.95 -5.60 -4.55
CA LEU A 42 13.42 -5.68 -4.50
C LEU A 42 13.94 -6.29 -3.19
N VAL A 43 13.15 -6.23 -2.11
CA VAL A 43 13.53 -6.64 -0.74
C VAL A 43 12.99 -8.03 -0.37
N ALA A 44 12.27 -8.71 -1.26
CA ALA A 44 11.71 -10.06 -1.04
C ALA A 44 12.73 -11.16 -0.68
N SER A 45 14.04 -10.87 -0.68
CA SER A 45 15.15 -11.79 -0.39
C SER A 45 15.24 -12.35 1.05
N HIS A 46 14.24 -12.12 1.92
CA HIS A 46 14.20 -12.65 3.29
C HIS A 46 12.80 -13.17 3.68
N ALA A 47 12.08 -13.79 2.74
CA ALA A 47 10.79 -14.42 3.03
C ALA A 47 10.98 -15.71 3.86
N ARG A 48 10.11 -15.94 4.85
CA ARG A 48 10.00 -17.25 5.51
C ARG A 48 9.54 -18.28 4.49
N THR A 49 10.16 -19.46 4.47
CA THR A 49 9.68 -20.60 3.68
C THR A 49 8.19 -20.84 3.93
N ARG A 50 7.41 -20.83 2.84
CA ARG A 50 5.96 -20.98 2.88
C ARG A 50 5.61 -22.45 2.69
N VAL A 51 5.00 -23.06 3.71
CA VAL A 51 4.51 -24.43 3.59
C VAL A 51 3.16 -24.43 2.86
N ILE A 52 3.07 -25.10 1.72
CA ILE A 52 1.85 -25.24 0.93
C ILE A 52 1.48 -26.72 0.78
N THR A 53 0.19 -27.03 0.67
CA THR A 53 -0.28 -28.39 0.37
C THR A 53 -1.24 -28.37 -0.81
N ILE A 54 -1.25 -29.45 -1.61
CA ILE A 54 -1.91 -29.49 -2.91
C ILE A 54 -2.89 -30.68 -2.96
N VAL A 55 -4.17 -30.37 -3.12
CA VAL A 55 -5.23 -31.35 -3.34
C VAL A 55 -5.53 -31.38 -4.84
N ASP A 56 -4.92 -32.32 -5.56
CA ASP A 56 -5.06 -32.44 -7.02
C ASP A 56 -6.07 -33.53 -7.42
N HIS A 57 -7.32 -33.13 -7.68
CA HIS A 57 -8.34 -34.05 -8.20
C HIS A 57 -8.32 -34.20 -9.73
N ALA A 58 -7.62 -33.32 -10.45
CA ALA A 58 -7.50 -33.40 -11.92
C ALA A 58 -6.35 -34.33 -12.37
N GLY A 59 -5.32 -34.43 -11.55
CA GLY A 59 -4.15 -35.29 -11.76
C GLY A 59 -3.00 -34.59 -12.48
N GLY A 60 -1.78 -34.84 -11.99
CA GLY A 60 -0.51 -34.44 -12.58
C GLY A 60 -0.18 -32.94 -12.48
N TYR A 61 -1.01 -32.13 -11.82
CA TYR A 61 -0.69 -30.73 -11.52
C TYR A 61 0.16 -30.60 -10.27
N GLU A 62 -0.02 -31.47 -9.28
CA GLU A 62 0.86 -31.54 -8.10
C GLU A 62 2.34 -31.71 -8.52
N GLN A 63 2.61 -32.65 -9.43
CA GLN A 63 3.95 -32.87 -9.98
C GLN A 63 4.46 -31.67 -10.78
N ALA A 64 3.58 -30.97 -11.51
CA ALA A 64 3.96 -29.79 -12.27
C ALA A 64 4.34 -28.61 -11.36
N ILE A 65 3.59 -28.39 -10.29
CA ILE A 65 3.88 -27.38 -9.26
C ILE A 65 5.17 -27.75 -8.50
N ALA A 66 5.35 -29.03 -8.13
CA ALA A 66 6.59 -29.49 -7.49
C ALA A 66 7.82 -29.31 -8.40
N ALA A 67 7.70 -29.64 -9.69
CA ALA A 67 8.76 -29.40 -10.65
C ALA A 67 9.02 -27.91 -10.90
N ALA A 68 8.00 -27.06 -10.76
CA ALA A 68 8.15 -25.60 -10.79
C ALA A 68 8.90 -25.09 -9.56
N ALA A 69 8.56 -25.56 -8.36
CA ALA A 69 9.20 -25.17 -7.10
C ALA A 69 10.67 -25.60 -7.08
N ALA A 70 10.96 -26.83 -7.49
CA ALA A 70 12.34 -27.32 -7.58
C ALA A 70 13.19 -26.57 -8.61
N ARG A 71 12.56 -26.02 -9.68
CA ARG A 71 13.24 -25.16 -10.66
C ARG A 71 13.59 -23.79 -10.05
N ASP A 72 12.66 -23.22 -9.29
CA ASP A 72 12.83 -21.94 -8.59
C ASP A 72 13.96 -22.04 -7.55
N GLU A 73 13.89 -23.05 -6.67
CA GLU A 73 14.93 -23.34 -5.66
C GLU A 73 16.31 -23.56 -6.29
N ALA A 74 16.36 -24.29 -7.41
CA ALA A 74 17.61 -24.53 -8.13
C ALA A 74 18.19 -23.26 -8.74
N HIS A 75 17.35 -22.35 -9.22
CA HIS A 75 17.79 -21.06 -9.76
C HIS A 75 18.37 -20.18 -8.65
N GLU A 76 17.65 -20.03 -7.53
CA GLU A 76 18.09 -19.25 -6.37
C GLU A 76 19.40 -19.80 -5.78
N SER A 77 19.46 -21.12 -5.56
CA SER A 77 20.66 -21.77 -5.05
C SER A 77 21.86 -21.60 -5.98
N LEU A 78 21.66 -21.73 -7.30
CA LEU A 78 22.71 -21.54 -8.30
C LEU A 78 23.18 -20.08 -8.34
N SER A 79 22.25 -19.13 -8.27
CA SER A 79 22.54 -17.69 -8.23
C SER A 79 23.37 -17.33 -7.00
N ALA A 80 22.94 -17.77 -5.82
CA ALA A 80 23.66 -17.53 -4.57
C ALA A 80 25.05 -18.18 -4.57
N LEU A 81 25.18 -19.38 -5.14
CA LEU A 81 26.46 -20.09 -5.25
C LEU A 81 27.39 -19.43 -6.27
N ALA A 82 26.85 -18.88 -7.37
CA ALA A 82 27.59 -18.06 -8.32
C ALA A 82 28.15 -16.79 -7.67
N ASP A 83 27.33 -16.07 -6.90
CA ASP A 83 27.74 -14.88 -6.16
C ASP A 83 28.79 -15.20 -5.09
N TYR A 84 28.62 -16.31 -4.39
CA TYR A 84 29.61 -16.81 -3.43
C TYR A 84 30.93 -17.15 -4.13
N ALA A 85 30.89 -17.89 -5.25
CA ALA A 85 32.07 -18.27 -6.01
C ALA A 85 32.82 -17.04 -6.56
N ALA A 86 32.10 -16.04 -7.05
CA ALA A 86 32.69 -14.79 -7.53
C ALA A 86 33.50 -14.06 -6.42
N LYS A 87 33.04 -14.15 -5.16
CA LYS A 87 33.69 -13.51 -4.01
C LYS A 87 34.85 -14.34 -3.45
N TYR A 88 34.66 -15.65 -3.32
CA TYR A 88 35.53 -16.50 -2.49
C TYR A 88 36.30 -17.58 -3.27
N ALA A 89 35.99 -17.86 -4.53
CA ALA A 89 36.68 -18.87 -5.33
C ALA A 89 37.70 -18.25 -6.31
N ASP A 90 38.72 -19.03 -6.66
CA ASP A 90 39.58 -18.75 -7.82
C ASP A 90 38.89 -19.24 -9.11
N MET A 91 38.07 -18.35 -9.69
CA MET A 91 37.33 -18.61 -10.93
C MET A 91 38.25 -18.86 -12.14
N THR A 92 39.52 -18.48 -12.08
CA THR A 92 40.49 -18.69 -13.16
C THR A 92 41.06 -20.10 -13.09
N ALA A 93 41.44 -20.56 -11.88
CA ALA A 93 41.83 -21.94 -11.64
C ALA A 93 40.67 -22.91 -11.96
N LEU A 94 39.47 -22.59 -11.48
CA LEU A 94 38.25 -23.35 -11.78
C LEU A 94 37.98 -23.43 -13.29
N GLY A 95 38.10 -22.32 -14.02
CA GLY A 95 37.87 -22.29 -15.46
C GLY A 95 38.84 -23.13 -16.28
N ARG A 96 40.04 -23.43 -15.77
CA ARG A 96 41.00 -24.35 -16.42
C ARG A 96 40.69 -25.81 -16.11
N ALA A 97 40.23 -26.10 -14.90
CA ALA A 97 39.99 -27.47 -14.44
C ALA A 97 38.60 -28.00 -14.81
N ASP A 98 37.55 -27.20 -14.61
CA ASP A 98 36.18 -27.49 -15.05
C ASP A 98 35.54 -26.26 -15.75
N PRO A 99 35.72 -26.15 -17.08
CA PRO A 99 35.11 -25.08 -17.87
C PRO A 99 33.58 -25.08 -17.81
N ALA A 100 32.94 -26.24 -17.64
CA ALA A 100 31.49 -26.37 -17.61
C ALA A 100 30.90 -25.80 -16.31
N LEU A 101 31.53 -26.10 -15.16
CA LEU A 101 31.19 -25.52 -13.86
C LEU A 101 31.42 -24.01 -13.88
N ALA A 102 32.58 -23.54 -14.33
CA ALA A 102 32.87 -22.12 -14.43
C ALA A 102 31.85 -21.38 -15.33
N ALA A 103 31.45 -21.97 -16.46
CA ALA A 103 30.46 -21.37 -17.35
C ALA A 103 29.03 -21.39 -16.77
N MET A 104 28.72 -22.33 -15.89
CA MET A 104 27.45 -22.39 -15.17
C MET A 104 27.35 -21.27 -14.14
N LEU A 105 28.40 -21.09 -13.32
CA LEU A 105 28.48 -20.05 -12.30
C LEU A 105 28.60 -18.63 -12.87
N LYS A 106 29.12 -18.46 -14.10
CA LYS A 106 29.18 -17.14 -14.77
C LYS A 106 27.84 -16.67 -15.35
N ALA A 107 26.88 -17.56 -15.54
CA ALA A 107 25.59 -17.26 -16.17
C ALA A 107 24.46 -18.07 -15.51
N PRO A 108 24.21 -17.86 -14.20
CA PRO A 108 23.29 -18.69 -13.42
C PRO A 108 21.83 -18.62 -13.91
N ASP A 109 21.42 -17.50 -14.52
CA ASP A 109 20.02 -17.24 -14.91
C ASP A 109 19.56 -17.98 -16.18
N ARG A 110 20.45 -18.70 -16.86
CA ARG A 110 20.06 -19.43 -18.08
C ARG A 110 19.37 -20.73 -17.72
N VAL A 111 18.19 -20.99 -18.29
CA VAL A 111 17.43 -22.24 -18.10
C VAL A 111 18.27 -23.50 -18.31
N ALA A 112 19.13 -23.51 -19.33
CA ALA A 112 20.03 -24.65 -19.59
C ALA A 112 21.05 -24.88 -18.46
N LYS A 113 21.47 -23.82 -17.77
CA LYS A 113 22.39 -23.87 -16.63
C LYS A 113 21.70 -24.36 -15.37
N ILE A 114 20.48 -23.90 -15.11
CA ILE A 114 19.63 -24.42 -14.01
C ILE A 114 19.42 -25.93 -14.16
N LYS A 115 19.07 -26.40 -15.37
CA LYS A 115 18.93 -27.84 -15.65
C LYS A 115 20.24 -28.61 -15.45
N ALA A 116 21.37 -28.06 -15.91
CA ALA A 116 22.68 -28.67 -15.72
C ALA A 116 23.08 -28.75 -14.24
N PHE A 117 22.73 -27.72 -13.45
CA PHE A 117 22.94 -27.67 -12.01
C PHE A 117 22.13 -28.75 -11.28
N GLN A 118 20.84 -28.88 -11.60
CA GLN A 118 20.00 -29.96 -11.07
C GLN A 118 20.55 -31.33 -11.45
N ALA A 119 20.95 -31.53 -12.71
CA ALA A 119 21.53 -32.79 -13.19
C ALA A 119 22.87 -33.14 -12.52
N ARG A 120 23.61 -32.14 -12.03
CA ARG A 120 24.85 -32.31 -11.24
C ARG A 120 24.61 -32.59 -9.76
N GLY A 121 23.36 -32.76 -9.31
CA GLY A 121 23.05 -33.06 -7.91
C GLY A 121 22.82 -31.82 -7.03
N GLY A 122 22.56 -30.66 -7.64
CA GLY A 122 22.18 -29.44 -6.93
C GLY A 122 23.32 -28.81 -6.14
N TRP A 123 22.96 -27.97 -5.17
CA TRP A 123 23.94 -27.11 -4.49
C TRP A 123 24.96 -27.89 -3.66
N HIS A 124 24.55 -28.98 -3.00
CA HIS A 124 25.43 -29.79 -2.16
C HIS A 124 26.63 -30.33 -2.96
N GLN A 125 26.35 -30.97 -4.10
CA GLN A 125 27.37 -31.57 -4.95
C GLN A 125 28.23 -30.49 -5.62
N VAL A 126 27.60 -29.44 -6.13
CA VAL A 126 28.30 -28.34 -6.81
C VAL A 126 29.18 -27.54 -5.85
N PHE A 127 28.75 -27.34 -4.59
CA PHE A 127 29.58 -26.71 -3.57
C PHE A 127 30.78 -27.60 -3.18
N ALA A 128 30.57 -28.92 -3.08
CA ALA A 128 31.66 -29.86 -2.84
C ALA A 128 32.72 -29.80 -3.96
N GLU A 129 32.30 -29.74 -5.23
CA GLU A 129 33.19 -29.54 -6.38
C GLU A 129 33.90 -28.18 -6.36
N LEU A 130 33.21 -27.12 -5.92
CA LEU A 130 33.77 -25.77 -5.79
C LEU A 130 34.79 -25.67 -4.64
N SER A 131 34.64 -26.47 -3.59
CA SER A 131 35.41 -26.37 -2.33
C SER A 131 36.93 -26.40 -2.54
N GLY A 132 37.41 -27.17 -3.52
CA GLY A 132 38.83 -27.27 -3.87
C GLY A 132 39.44 -26.01 -4.50
N TYR A 133 38.61 -25.04 -4.89
CA TYR A 133 39.02 -23.79 -5.53
C TYR A 133 38.77 -22.56 -4.65
N LEU A 134 38.36 -22.75 -3.40
CA LEU A 134 38.12 -21.66 -2.45
C LEU A 134 39.43 -21.05 -1.96
N ARG A 135 39.44 -19.73 -1.81
CA ARG A 135 40.55 -18.99 -1.21
C ARG A 135 40.63 -19.29 0.29
N ALA A 136 41.83 -19.19 0.86
CA ALA A 136 42.02 -19.38 2.29
C ALA A 136 41.15 -18.43 3.12
N GLY A 137 40.44 -18.97 4.12
CA GLY A 137 39.54 -18.19 4.99
C GLY A 137 38.12 -17.96 4.44
N ALA A 138 37.74 -18.63 3.35
CA ALA A 138 36.36 -18.57 2.84
C ALA A 138 35.36 -19.10 3.89
N PRO A 139 34.26 -18.37 4.17
CA PRO A 139 33.22 -18.83 5.10
C PRO A 139 32.44 -20.00 4.51
N GLY A 140 31.77 -20.81 5.33
CA GLY A 140 30.86 -21.85 4.83
C GLY A 140 29.72 -21.28 3.98
N PHE A 141 29.27 -22.03 2.98
CA PHE A 141 28.10 -21.66 2.17
C PHE A 141 26.84 -22.28 2.78
N THR A 142 25.80 -21.46 2.92
CA THR A 142 24.44 -21.92 3.21
C THR A 142 23.56 -21.37 2.10
N PRO A 143 22.77 -22.21 1.39
CA PRO A 143 21.88 -21.73 0.35
C PRO A 143 20.78 -20.84 0.95
N PRO A 144 20.13 -20.00 0.14
CA PRO A 144 18.89 -19.34 0.53
C PRO A 144 17.84 -20.38 0.93
N ASP A 145 17.00 -20.03 1.90
CA ASP A 145 15.83 -20.85 2.23
C ASP A 145 14.89 -20.92 1.01
N PRO A 146 14.27 -22.07 0.72
CA PRO A 146 13.33 -22.17 -0.37
C PRO A 146 12.12 -21.25 -0.09
N HIS A 147 11.64 -20.57 -1.14
CA HIS A 147 10.44 -19.73 -1.02
C HIS A 147 9.20 -20.55 -0.64
N PHE A 148 9.13 -21.79 -1.14
CA PHE A 148 7.99 -22.69 -0.94
C PHE A 148 8.45 -24.09 -0.57
N GLU A 149 7.75 -24.70 0.36
CA GLU A 149 7.91 -26.10 0.69
C GLU A 149 6.57 -26.80 0.54
N ILE A 150 6.53 -27.82 -0.33
CA ILE A 150 5.31 -28.56 -0.62
C ILE A 150 5.19 -29.70 0.38
N ALA A 151 4.25 -29.56 1.30
CA ALA A 151 3.93 -30.60 2.28
C ALA A 151 3.16 -31.75 1.64
N THR A 152 3.36 -32.95 2.17
CA THR A 152 2.57 -34.11 1.76
C THR A 152 1.11 -33.89 2.11
N THR A 153 0.22 -34.06 1.13
CA THR A 153 -1.21 -33.83 1.29
C THR A 153 -1.82 -34.84 2.26
N PRO A 154 -2.43 -34.38 3.37
CA PRO A 154 -3.11 -35.26 4.31
C PRO A 154 -4.27 -36.03 3.66
N ASN A 155 -4.50 -37.28 4.10
CA ASN A 155 -5.52 -38.16 3.53
C ASN A 155 -6.95 -37.59 3.63
N ASP A 156 -7.25 -36.87 4.71
CA ASP A 156 -8.54 -36.23 4.94
C ASP A 156 -8.77 -35.06 3.97
N LEU A 157 -7.74 -34.25 3.69
CA LEU A 157 -7.78 -33.21 2.66
C LEU A 157 -7.85 -33.81 1.25
N ALA A 158 -7.11 -34.88 0.97
CA ALA A 158 -7.11 -35.54 -0.33
C ALA A 158 -8.47 -36.18 -0.68
N ALA A 159 -9.20 -36.69 0.32
CA ALA A 159 -10.51 -37.31 0.16
C ALA A 159 -11.69 -36.31 0.31
N ALA A 160 -11.41 -35.04 0.64
CA ALA A 160 -12.45 -34.06 0.93
C ALA A 160 -13.28 -33.72 -0.31
N ASN A 161 -14.59 -33.61 -0.12
CA ASN A 161 -15.50 -33.04 -1.12
C ASN A 161 -15.50 -31.51 -1.04
N SER A 162 -16.11 -30.84 -2.03
CA SER A 162 -16.19 -29.38 -2.10
C SER A 162 -16.91 -28.72 -0.91
N SER A 163 -17.78 -29.44 -0.19
CA SER A 163 -18.44 -28.95 1.03
C SER A 163 -17.54 -28.99 2.27
N ASP A 164 -16.69 -30.01 2.37
CA ASP A 164 -15.90 -30.31 3.58
C ASP A 164 -14.56 -29.56 3.57
N ILE A 165 -14.12 -29.18 2.36
CA ILE A 165 -12.84 -28.50 2.14
C ILE A 165 -12.72 -27.19 2.93
N ARG A 166 -13.81 -26.44 3.13
CA ARG A 166 -13.75 -25.19 3.92
C ARG A 166 -13.38 -25.47 5.38
N ALA A 167 -14.07 -26.41 6.01
CA ALA A 167 -13.88 -26.70 7.43
C ALA A 167 -12.48 -27.29 7.70
N LEU A 168 -12.02 -28.17 6.81
CA LEU A 168 -10.66 -28.71 6.86
C LEU A 168 -9.62 -27.62 6.62
N SER A 169 -9.80 -26.78 5.60
CA SER A 169 -8.91 -25.65 5.35
C SER A 169 -8.81 -24.71 6.55
N GLN A 170 -9.93 -24.44 7.23
CA GLN A 170 -9.91 -23.67 8.47
C GLN A 170 -9.06 -24.33 9.57
N ALA A 171 -9.21 -25.64 9.77
CA ALA A 171 -8.49 -26.38 10.81
C ALA A 171 -6.96 -26.38 10.57
N TYR A 172 -6.52 -26.61 9.34
CA TYR A 172 -5.10 -26.61 8.98
C TYR A 172 -4.49 -25.20 9.00
N LEU A 173 -5.19 -24.21 8.43
CA LEU A 173 -4.67 -22.83 8.37
C LEU A 173 -4.65 -22.14 9.73
N ALA A 174 -5.60 -22.46 10.61
CA ALA A 174 -5.60 -21.94 11.99
C ALA A 174 -4.63 -22.68 12.93
N GLY A 175 -3.90 -23.69 12.44
CA GLY A 175 -2.92 -24.45 13.23
C GLY A 175 -3.54 -25.47 14.19
N HIS A 176 -4.83 -25.77 14.07
CA HIS A 176 -5.46 -26.87 14.83
C HIS A 176 -5.07 -28.25 14.28
N ARG A 177 -4.62 -28.29 13.03
CA ARG A 177 -4.01 -29.46 12.37
C ARG A 177 -2.74 -29.03 11.65
N GLU A 178 -1.78 -29.94 11.60
CA GLU A 178 -0.46 -29.69 11.02
C GLU A 178 -0.20 -30.71 9.90
N VAL A 179 0.67 -30.34 8.97
CA VAL A 179 1.15 -31.24 7.91
C VAL A 179 2.56 -31.69 8.23
N ALA A 180 2.92 -32.88 7.77
CA ALA A 180 4.27 -33.38 7.89
C ALA A 180 5.14 -32.79 6.76
N VAL A 181 6.20 -32.10 7.16
CA VAL A 181 7.22 -31.55 6.28
C VAL A 181 8.57 -32.09 6.75
N ALA A 182 9.23 -32.90 5.92
CA ALA A 182 10.44 -33.65 6.31
C ALA A 182 10.28 -34.43 7.64
N GLY A 183 9.06 -34.88 7.96
CA GLY A 183 8.73 -35.59 9.20
C GLY A 183 8.48 -34.72 10.43
N GLN A 184 8.60 -33.39 10.33
CA GLN A 184 8.21 -32.45 11.38
C GLN A 184 6.78 -31.95 11.16
N PRO A 185 6.00 -31.80 12.25
CA PRO A 185 4.68 -31.18 12.15
C PRO A 185 4.83 -29.67 11.96
N THR A 186 4.27 -29.17 10.86
CA THR A 186 4.38 -27.76 10.46
C THR A 186 3.02 -27.21 10.09
N GLN A 187 2.77 -25.96 10.46
CA GLN A 187 1.55 -25.25 10.07
C GLN A 187 1.57 -24.91 8.57
N VAL A 188 0.46 -25.16 7.89
CA VAL A 188 0.29 -24.81 6.48
C VAL A 188 0.01 -23.33 6.33
N SER A 189 0.64 -22.68 5.36
CA SER A 189 0.38 -21.28 5.00
C SER A 189 -0.71 -21.11 3.93
N ALA A 190 -0.83 -22.09 3.00
CA ALA A 190 -1.91 -22.13 2.02
C ALA A 190 -2.24 -23.55 1.54
N ILE A 191 -3.50 -23.77 1.16
CA ILE A 191 -4.00 -25.04 0.60
C ILE A 191 -4.52 -24.78 -0.81
N ILE A 192 -4.00 -25.52 -1.78
CA ILE A 192 -4.36 -25.39 -3.19
C ILE A 192 -5.25 -26.57 -3.56
N VAL A 193 -6.45 -26.30 -4.06
CA VAL A 193 -7.42 -27.34 -4.44
C VAL A 193 -7.68 -27.23 -5.93
N ILE A 194 -7.30 -28.27 -6.66
CA ILE A 194 -7.44 -28.35 -8.10
C ILE A 194 -8.60 -29.30 -8.40
N PRO A 195 -9.76 -28.77 -8.83
CA PRO A 195 -10.95 -29.57 -9.03
C PRO A 195 -10.84 -30.51 -10.24
N LYS A 196 -11.71 -31.52 -10.28
CA LYS A 196 -11.85 -32.39 -11.46
C LYS A 196 -12.17 -31.55 -12.69
N HIS A 197 -11.62 -31.95 -13.84
CA HIS A 197 -11.76 -31.26 -15.13
C HIS A 197 -11.13 -29.85 -15.20
N PHE A 198 -10.25 -29.49 -14.27
CA PHE A 198 -9.40 -28.32 -14.41
C PHE A 198 -8.46 -28.49 -15.61
N ALA A 199 -8.70 -27.73 -16.67
CA ALA A 199 -8.00 -27.86 -17.94
C ALA A 199 -8.05 -26.53 -18.73
N PRO A 200 -7.14 -26.32 -19.70
CA PRO A 200 -7.17 -25.17 -20.59
C PRO A 200 -8.55 -24.97 -21.25
N GLY A 201 -9.14 -23.78 -21.10
CA GLY A 201 -10.44 -23.43 -21.69
C GLY A 201 -11.67 -23.91 -20.89
N ALA A 202 -11.49 -24.62 -19.77
CA ALA A 202 -12.59 -24.95 -18.86
C ALA A 202 -12.97 -23.73 -18.00
N SER A 203 -14.26 -23.57 -17.70
CA SER A 203 -14.77 -22.52 -16.80
C SER A 203 -14.64 -22.86 -15.31
N ILE A 204 -13.71 -23.75 -14.96
CA ILE A 204 -13.50 -24.24 -13.60
C ILE A 204 -12.19 -23.66 -13.09
N ALA A 205 -12.22 -23.01 -11.92
CA ALA A 205 -11.06 -22.40 -11.29
C ALA A 205 -10.43 -23.33 -10.25
N ALA A 206 -9.10 -23.29 -10.13
CA ALA A 206 -8.40 -23.79 -8.95
C ALA A 206 -8.68 -22.87 -7.76
N GLN A 207 -8.69 -23.43 -6.55
CA GLN A 207 -8.97 -22.69 -5.32
C GLN A 207 -7.70 -22.57 -4.49
N TYR A 208 -7.35 -21.35 -4.09
CA TYR A 208 -6.23 -21.05 -3.22
C TYR A 208 -6.76 -20.58 -1.85
N TRP A 209 -6.67 -21.45 -0.85
CA TRP A 209 -7.16 -21.18 0.50
C TRP A 209 -6.03 -20.63 1.38
N THR A 210 -6.24 -19.45 1.98
CA THR A 210 -5.28 -18.78 2.86
C THR A 210 -5.99 -17.93 3.91
N THR A 211 -5.37 -17.73 5.07
CA THR A 211 -5.76 -16.70 6.05
C THR A 211 -4.95 -15.40 5.87
N ASP A 212 -3.81 -15.46 5.19
CA ASP A 212 -3.04 -14.28 4.79
C ASP A 212 -3.35 -13.95 3.32
N THR A 213 -4.31 -13.05 3.13
CA THR A 213 -4.76 -12.61 1.80
C THR A 213 -3.96 -11.45 1.24
N THR A 214 -3.00 -10.93 2.02
CA THR A 214 -2.21 -9.75 1.66
C THR A 214 -0.90 -10.13 0.97
N ASN A 215 -0.31 -11.26 1.32
CA ASN A 215 0.87 -11.75 0.64
C ASN A 215 0.51 -12.61 -0.57
N THR A 216 0.80 -12.10 -1.76
CA THR A 216 0.47 -12.72 -3.05
C THR A 216 1.58 -13.58 -3.63
N GLU A 217 2.75 -13.70 -3.00
CA GLU A 217 3.91 -14.36 -3.59
C GLU A 217 3.63 -15.84 -3.93
N ALA A 218 3.13 -16.59 -2.94
CA ALA A 218 2.73 -17.98 -3.12
C ALA A 218 1.56 -18.15 -4.10
N LEU A 219 0.59 -17.21 -4.09
CA LEU A 219 -0.50 -17.21 -5.05
C LEU A 219 0.02 -17.01 -6.49
N ASN A 220 0.91 -16.04 -6.68
CA ASN A 220 1.49 -15.70 -7.98
C ASN A 220 2.33 -16.86 -8.51
N PHE A 221 3.12 -17.51 -7.64
CA PHE A 221 3.86 -18.71 -7.98
C PHE A 221 2.93 -19.85 -8.41
N VAL A 222 1.88 -20.14 -7.64
CA VAL A 222 0.90 -21.20 -7.97
C VAL A 222 0.20 -20.91 -9.30
N HIS A 223 -0.26 -19.67 -9.49
CA HIS A 223 -0.88 -19.25 -10.73
C HIS A 223 0.08 -19.40 -11.92
N TRP A 224 1.32 -18.93 -11.81
CA TRP A 224 2.35 -19.12 -12.83
C TRP A 224 2.62 -20.60 -13.12
N ALA A 225 2.77 -21.44 -12.09
CA ALA A 225 3.06 -22.86 -12.24
C ALA A 225 1.90 -23.62 -12.92
N LEU A 226 0.66 -23.29 -12.58
CA LEU A 226 -0.53 -23.86 -13.22
C LEU A 226 -0.67 -23.37 -14.67
N THR A 227 -0.41 -22.09 -14.93
CA THR A 227 -0.41 -21.52 -16.29
C THR A 227 0.69 -22.13 -17.17
N ASP A 228 1.91 -22.34 -16.64
CA ASP A 228 2.99 -23.07 -17.31
C ASP A 228 2.56 -24.51 -17.64
N ALA A 229 1.95 -25.21 -16.67
CA ALA A 229 1.42 -26.56 -16.87
C ALA A 229 0.31 -26.59 -17.94
N PHE A 230 -0.60 -25.61 -17.96
CA PHE A 230 -1.64 -25.47 -18.97
C PHE A 230 -1.04 -25.29 -20.36
N ARG A 231 -0.06 -24.38 -20.49
CA ARG A 231 0.64 -24.12 -21.76
C ARG A 231 1.39 -25.35 -22.25
N ILE A 232 2.12 -26.05 -21.38
CA ILE A 232 2.84 -27.28 -21.74
C ILE A 232 1.87 -28.35 -22.22
N ARG A 233 0.78 -28.60 -21.48
CA ARG A 233 -0.23 -29.60 -21.88
C ARG A 233 -0.93 -29.22 -23.17
N ALA A 234 -1.31 -27.95 -23.34
CA ALA A 234 -1.94 -27.46 -24.56
C ALA A 234 -1.00 -27.55 -25.78
N LEU A 235 0.28 -27.19 -25.64
CA LEU A 235 1.30 -27.37 -26.69
C LEU A 235 1.49 -28.85 -27.04
N GLN A 236 1.47 -29.75 -26.06
CA GLN A 236 1.60 -31.18 -26.28
C GLN A 236 0.42 -31.77 -27.05
N GLN A 237 -0.80 -31.31 -26.77
CA GLN A 237 -2.04 -31.82 -27.36
C GLN A 237 -2.40 -31.17 -28.70
N LEU A 238 -2.19 -29.86 -28.84
CA LEU A 238 -2.73 -29.08 -29.96
C LEU A 238 -1.67 -28.75 -31.03
N VAL A 239 -0.38 -28.77 -30.67
CA VAL A 239 0.69 -28.31 -31.56
C VAL A 239 1.66 -29.45 -31.91
N PRO A 240 1.84 -29.78 -33.21
CA PRO A 240 2.85 -30.73 -33.66
C PRO A 240 4.26 -30.32 -33.22
N LEU A 241 5.13 -31.28 -32.89
CA LEU A 241 6.49 -31.05 -32.39
C LEU A 241 7.30 -30.04 -33.22
N SER A 242 7.12 -30.03 -34.56
CA SER A 242 7.83 -29.17 -35.49
C SER A 242 7.48 -27.68 -35.42
N ARG A 243 6.35 -27.32 -34.81
CA ARG A 243 5.88 -25.92 -34.71
C ARG A 243 5.77 -25.39 -33.29
N ARG A 244 6.16 -26.19 -32.28
CA ARG A 244 6.04 -25.79 -30.87
C ARG A 244 6.90 -24.59 -30.49
N SER A 245 7.99 -24.32 -31.21
CA SER A 245 8.83 -23.13 -31.02
C SER A 245 8.19 -21.84 -31.54
N ASP A 246 7.20 -21.94 -32.43
CA ASP A 246 6.69 -20.80 -33.20
C ASP A 246 5.28 -20.38 -32.76
N VAL A 247 4.68 -21.13 -31.83
CA VAL A 247 3.30 -20.93 -31.35
C VAL A 247 3.35 -20.45 -29.92
N ASN A 248 2.85 -19.22 -29.69
CA ASN A 248 2.57 -18.73 -28.34
C ASN A 248 1.08 -18.94 -28.04
N LEU A 249 0.77 -19.76 -27.05
CA LEU A 249 -0.60 -20.01 -26.61
C LEU A 249 -0.98 -19.02 -25.50
N ASP A 250 -1.98 -18.20 -25.76
CA ASP A 250 -2.59 -17.33 -24.76
C ASP A 250 -3.57 -18.15 -23.90
N VAL A 251 -3.00 -18.95 -23.01
CA VAL A 251 -3.73 -19.76 -22.04
C VAL A 251 -3.30 -19.33 -20.66
N ASP A 252 -4.29 -19.15 -19.79
CA ASP A 252 -4.12 -18.78 -18.40
C ASP A 252 -4.96 -19.69 -17.49
N ALA A 253 -4.42 -20.03 -16.34
CA ALA A 253 -5.09 -20.86 -15.35
C ALA A 253 -5.90 -19.97 -14.40
N ASP A 254 -7.23 -20.16 -14.36
CA ASP A 254 -8.06 -19.43 -13.41
C ASP A 254 -7.80 -19.94 -11.97
N VAL A 255 -7.35 -19.04 -11.10
CA VAL A 255 -7.07 -19.32 -9.69
C VAL A 255 -7.84 -18.32 -8.82
N GLN A 256 -8.80 -18.83 -8.06
CA GLN A 256 -9.63 -18.06 -7.16
C GLN A 256 -9.15 -18.19 -5.72
N VAL A 257 -9.16 -17.10 -4.97
CA VAL A 257 -8.69 -17.09 -3.57
C VAL A 257 -9.86 -17.25 -2.62
N PHE A 258 -9.64 -18.03 -1.57
CA PHE A 258 -10.61 -18.30 -0.51
C PHE A 258 -10.01 -18.06 0.87
N ASP A 259 -10.81 -17.52 1.78
CA ASP A 259 -10.51 -17.40 3.20
C ASP A 259 -11.58 -18.16 3.99
N PRO A 260 -11.20 -19.21 4.73
CA PRO A 260 -12.16 -20.05 5.44
C PRO A 260 -12.90 -19.32 6.56
N THR A 261 -12.38 -18.18 7.04
CA THR A 261 -13.01 -17.39 8.11
C THR A 261 -14.18 -16.54 7.62
N LYS A 262 -14.30 -16.32 6.30
CA LYS A 262 -15.34 -15.46 5.71
C LYS A 262 -16.57 -16.25 5.27
N ALA A 263 -17.75 -15.65 5.43
CA ALA A 263 -19.04 -16.29 5.11
C ALA A 263 -19.13 -16.77 3.63
N ALA A 264 -18.75 -15.91 2.67
CA ALA A 264 -18.72 -16.29 1.25
C ALA A 264 -17.53 -17.18 0.88
N GLY A 265 -16.45 -17.18 1.68
CA GLY A 265 -15.23 -17.93 1.44
C GLY A 265 -14.39 -17.32 0.32
N HIS A 266 -14.98 -17.12 -0.88
CA HIS A 266 -14.31 -16.50 -2.01
C HIS A 266 -13.94 -15.02 -1.71
N ILE A 267 -12.69 -14.66 -2.02
CA ILE A 267 -12.16 -13.31 -1.92
C ILE A 267 -11.76 -12.85 -3.31
N SER A 268 -12.54 -11.91 -3.85
CA SER A 268 -12.19 -11.23 -5.09
C SER A 268 -10.95 -10.37 -4.92
N PHE A 269 -10.30 -10.03 -6.04
CA PHE A 269 -9.22 -9.06 -6.03
C PHE A 269 -9.65 -7.71 -5.43
N ALA A 270 -10.88 -7.27 -5.70
CA ALA A 270 -11.44 -6.05 -5.12
C ALA A 270 -11.55 -6.14 -3.59
N ASP A 271 -11.91 -7.29 -3.04
CA ASP A 271 -11.98 -7.51 -1.58
C ASP A 271 -10.61 -7.43 -0.91
N ARG A 272 -9.53 -7.81 -1.60
CA ARG A 272 -8.15 -7.68 -1.09
C ARG A 272 -7.66 -6.23 -1.09
N LEU A 273 -8.13 -5.43 -2.06
CA LEU A 273 -7.81 -4.01 -2.15
C LEU A 273 -8.72 -3.13 -1.29
N ALA A 274 -9.89 -3.63 -0.89
CA ALA A 274 -10.88 -2.90 -0.12
C ALA A 274 -10.33 -2.26 1.17
N PRO A 275 -9.38 -2.85 1.93
CA PRO A 275 -8.76 -2.18 3.08
C PRO A 275 -7.67 -1.16 2.72
N LEU A 276 -7.03 -1.29 1.56
CA LEU A 276 -5.90 -0.47 1.13
C LEU A 276 -6.34 0.89 0.58
N VAL A 277 -7.39 0.89 -0.24
CA VAL A 277 -7.93 2.11 -0.88
C VAL A 277 -8.38 3.17 0.14
N PRO A 278 -9.15 2.83 1.20
CA PRO A 278 -9.72 3.82 2.12
C PRO A 278 -8.66 4.31 3.12
N THR A 279 -7.78 3.39 3.53
CA THR A 279 -6.56 3.71 4.27
C THR A 279 -5.67 4.67 3.49
N GLY A 280 -5.44 4.38 2.21
CA GLY A 280 -4.69 5.25 1.30
C GLY A 280 -5.34 6.62 1.14
N LEU A 281 -6.67 6.69 1.02
CA LEU A 281 -7.43 7.93 0.94
C LEU A 281 -7.35 8.76 2.23
N ALA A 282 -7.45 8.13 3.40
CA ALA A 282 -7.29 8.78 4.70
C ALA A 282 -5.85 9.27 4.93
N PHE A 283 -4.86 8.49 4.47
CA PHE A 283 -3.46 8.93 4.46
C PHE A 283 -3.24 10.10 3.51
N LEU A 284 -3.82 10.06 2.30
CA LEU A 284 -3.78 11.16 1.33
C LEU A 284 -4.38 12.45 1.89
N LEU A 285 -5.45 12.36 2.70
CA LEU A 285 -5.98 13.52 3.42
C LEU A 285 -4.89 14.19 4.25
N PHE A 286 -4.10 13.44 5.01
CA PHE A 286 -2.98 14.01 5.77
C PHE A 286 -1.90 14.58 4.88
N VAL A 287 -1.43 13.84 3.87
CA VAL A 287 -0.34 14.32 3.01
C VAL A 287 -0.74 15.65 2.35
N VAL A 288 -1.96 15.74 1.82
CA VAL A 288 -2.47 16.98 1.20
C VAL A 288 -2.73 18.08 2.24
N ALA A 289 -3.25 17.73 3.41
CA ALA A 289 -3.47 18.70 4.48
C ALA A 289 -2.16 19.31 4.96
N PHE A 290 -1.16 18.50 5.28
CA PHE A 290 0.14 18.99 5.76
C PHE A 290 0.90 19.77 4.68
N SER A 291 0.92 19.28 3.44
CA SER A 291 1.61 19.97 2.35
C SER A 291 1.02 21.37 2.13
N ASN A 292 -0.31 21.49 2.13
CA ASN A 292 -0.96 22.75 1.83
C ASN A 292 -1.08 23.67 3.05
N ALA A 293 -1.23 23.12 4.25
CA ALA A 293 -1.33 23.89 5.47
C ALA A 293 0.03 24.50 5.89
N ALA A 294 1.15 23.81 5.61
CA ALA A 294 2.49 24.38 5.77
C ALA A 294 2.71 25.57 4.82
N LEU A 295 2.23 25.47 3.57
CA LEU A 295 2.28 26.57 2.60
C LEU A 295 1.43 27.77 3.05
N LEU A 296 0.21 27.51 3.53
CA LEU A 296 -0.69 28.52 4.05
C LEU A 296 -0.10 29.26 5.25
N LEU A 297 0.52 28.52 6.18
CA LEU A 297 1.20 29.08 7.33
C LEU A 297 2.31 30.04 6.91
N GLN A 298 3.17 29.60 5.98
CA GLN A 298 4.27 30.42 5.47
C GLN A 298 3.75 31.67 4.75
N SER A 299 2.63 31.58 4.03
CA SER A 299 2.07 32.75 3.32
C SER A 299 1.59 33.84 4.28
N VAL A 300 0.96 33.47 5.40
CA VAL A 300 0.54 34.44 6.42
C VAL A 300 1.74 35.09 7.08
N ILE A 301 2.76 34.32 7.44
CA ILE A 301 3.98 34.85 8.06
C ILE A 301 4.70 35.79 7.10
N GLU A 302 4.82 35.42 5.82
CA GLU A 302 5.42 36.26 4.76
C GLU A 302 4.64 37.57 4.57
N GLU A 303 3.30 37.51 4.52
CA GLU A 303 2.45 38.69 4.37
C GLU A 303 2.51 39.62 5.60
N LYS A 304 2.69 39.04 6.78
CA LYS A 304 2.90 39.79 8.03
C LYS A 304 4.29 40.44 8.05
N SER A 305 5.35 39.69 7.73
CA SER A 305 6.73 40.21 7.72
C SER A 305 6.96 41.28 6.66
N THR A 306 6.23 41.22 5.55
CA THR A 306 6.33 42.19 4.43
C THR A 306 5.36 43.38 4.55
N ARG A 307 4.58 43.47 5.64
CA ARG A 307 3.49 44.46 5.83
C ARG A 307 2.43 44.45 4.73
N MET A 308 2.39 43.41 3.89
CA MET A 308 1.37 43.24 2.87
C MET A 308 -0.02 43.10 3.50
N ILE A 309 -0.09 42.52 4.70
CA ILE A 309 -1.33 42.30 5.42
C ILE A 309 -2.05 43.60 5.82
N GLU A 310 -1.32 44.68 6.12
CA GLU A 310 -1.89 46.00 6.41
C GLU A 310 -2.62 46.57 5.17
N VAL A 311 -2.01 46.43 4.00
CA VAL A 311 -2.59 46.84 2.72
C VAL A 311 -3.84 45.99 2.41
N LEU A 312 -3.78 44.67 2.61
CA LEU A 312 -4.92 43.79 2.38
C LEU A 312 -6.10 44.13 3.30
N LEU A 313 -5.83 44.46 4.57
CA LEU A 313 -6.84 44.85 5.55
C LEU A 313 -7.49 46.20 5.26
N SER A 314 -6.81 47.08 4.51
CA SER A 314 -7.42 48.34 4.02
C SER A 314 -8.49 48.10 2.95
N CYS A 315 -8.45 46.95 2.26
CA CYS A 315 -9.36 46.61 1.16
C CYS A 315 -10.43 45.57 1.53
N ALA A 316 -10.15 44.67 2.47
CA ALA A 316 -11.03 43.56 2.86
C ALA A 316 -10.94 43.26 4.37
N SER A 317 -12.04 42.74 4.93
CA SER A 317 -12.06 42.37 6.35
C SER A 317 -11.20 41.13 6.64
N PRO A 318 -10.73 40.93 7.89
CA PRO A 318 -9.98 39.74 8.30
C PRO A 318 -10.68 38.42 7.94
N GLN A 319 -12.01 38.33 8.17
CA GLN A 319 -12.79 37.15 7.79
C GLN A 319 -12.80 36.92 6.26
N GLU A 320 -12.92 37.98 5.45
CA GLU A 320 -12.92 37.86 3.99
C GLU A 320 -11.56 37.36 3.47
N ILE A 321 -10.46 37.89 4.01
CA ILE A 321 -9.09 37.45 3.66
C ILE A 321 -8.89 35.99 4.05
N MET A 322 -9.22 35.64 5.30
CA MET A 322 -9.04 34.30 5.82
C MET A 322 -9.86 33.27 5.03
N THR A 323 -11.13 33.56 4.78
CA THR A 323 -12.01 32.67 4.00
C THR A 323 -11.51 32.53 2.57
N GLY A 324 -11.04 33.63 1.96
CA GLY A 324 -10.42 33.60 0.64
C GLY A 324 -9.18 32.69 0.60
N LYS A 325 -8.30 32.79 1.60
CA LYS A 325 -7.12 31.92 1.71
C LYS A 325 -7.49 30.45 1.85
N LEU A 326 -8.46 30.12 2.71
CA LEU A 326 -8.95 28.74 2.87
C LEU A 326 -9.55 28.19 1.57
N MET A 327 -10.33 28.98 0.84
CA MET A 327 -10.88 28.60 -0.46
C MET A 327 -9.79 28.39 -1.51
N GLY A 328 -8.76 29.25 -1.52
CA GLY A 328 -7.59 29.09 -2.39
C GLY A 328 -6.84 27.79 -2.12
N VAL A 329 -6.63 27.45 -0.85
CA VAL A 329 -6.00 26.19 -0.42
C VAL A 329 -6.82 24.97 -0.82
N ILE A 330 -8.16 25.01 -0.69
CA ILE A 330 -9.02 23.94 -1.20
C ILE A 330 -8.83 23.75 -2.70
N ALA A 331 -8.80 24.84 -3.48
CA ALA A 331 -8.59 24.75 -4.92
C ALA A 331 -7.22 24.12 -5.26
N VAL A 332 -6.17 24.49 -4.54
CA VAL A 332 -4.84 23.87 -4.67
C VAL A 332 -4.89 22.38 -4.32
N ALA A 333 -5.56 22.02 -3.22
CA ALA A 333 -5.70 20.64 -2.77
C ALA A 333 -6.42 19.77 -3.82
N LEU A 334 -7.51 20.27 -4.39
CA LEU A 334 -8.28 19.57 -5.42
C LEU A 334 -7.46 19.35 -6.70
N VAL A 335 -6.71 20.37 -7.15
CA VAL A 335 -5.81 20.23 -8.30
C VAL A 335 -4.69 19.24 -8.00
N THR A 336 -4.12 19.29 -6.80
CA THR A 336 -3.08 18.36 -6.34
C THR A 336 -3.57 16.92 -6.39
N LEU A 337 -4.75 16.65 -5.83
CA LEU A 337 -5.38 15.32 -5.87
C LEU A 337 -5.64 14.83 -7.29
N ALA A 338 -6.19 15.70 -8.15
CA ALA A 338 -6.49 15.34 -9.54
C ALA A 338 -5.20 14.95 -10.29
N LEU A 339 -4.12 15.71 -10.09
CA LEU A 339 -2.83 15.46 -10.73
C LEU A 339 -2.12 14.24 -10.13
N TRP A 340 -2.23 13.99 -8.83
CA TRP A 340 -1.71 12.77 -8.22
C TRP A 340 -2.44 11.52 -8.70
N GLY A 341 -3.78 11.57 -8.79
CA GLY A 341 -4.58 10.48 -9.35
C GLY A 341 -4.19 10.18 -10.81
N ALA A 342 -4.08 11.23 -11.63
CA ALA A 342 -3.62 11.10 -13.02
C ALA A 342 -2.19 10.57 -13.13
N GLY A 343 -1.27 11.06 -12.28
CA GLY A 343 0.11 10.61 -12.22
C GLY A 343 0.24 9.14 -11.82
N LEU A 344 -0.49 8.71 -10.79
CA LEU A 344 -0.51 7.30 -10.36
C LEU A 344 -1.05 6.40 -11.47
N PHE A 345 -2.12 6.81 -12.15
CA PHE A 345 -2.67 6.07 -13.28
C PHE A 345 -1.68 5.98 -14.46
N ALA A 346 -1.02 7.09 -14.81
CA ALA A 346 -0.01 7.12 -15.86
C ALA A 346 1.16 6.18 -15.51
N VAL A 347 1.68 6.28 -14.29
CA VAL A 347 2.77 5.43 -13.80
C VAL A 347 2.38 3.95 -13.80
N ALA A 348 1.19 3.61 -13.27
CA ALA A 348 0.68 2.23 -13.29
C ALA A 348 0.60 1.65 -14.70
N SER A 349 0.31 2.49 -15.70
CA SER A 349 0.22 2.09 -17.11
C SER A 349 1.56 1.69 -17.73
N PHE A 350 2.70 2.05 -17.11
CA PHE A 350 4.04 1.66 -17.57
C PHE A 350 4.57 0.37 -16.92
N PHE A 351 3.92 -0.16 -15.88
CA PHE A 351 4.39 -1.35 -15.16
C PHE A 351 3.82 -2.65 -15.74
N SER A 352 2.57 -2.99 -15.39
CA SER A 352 1.93 -4.24 -15.80
C SER A 352 0.40 -4.10 -15.91
N HIS A 353 -0.24 -4.97 -16.68
CA HIS A 353 -1.70 -5.02 -16.79
C HIS A 353 -2.37 -5.24 -15.43
N GLU A 354 -1.76 -6.01 -14.54
CA GLU A 354 -2.22 -6.23 -13.17
C GLU A 354 -2.15 -4.94 -12.33
N THR A 355 -1.08 -4.15 -12.45
CA THR A 355 -0.94 -2.86 -11.74
C THR A 355 -2.03 -1.88 -12.16
N VAL A 356 -2.36 -1.84 -13.46
CA VAL A 356 -3.48 -1.04 -13.97
C VAL A 356 -4.82 -1.56 -13.43
N ALA A 357 -4.98 -2.88 -13.29
CA ALA A 357 -6.17 -3.48 -12.70
C ALA A 357 -6.34 -3.10 -11.21
N VAL A 358 -5.24 -3.01 -10.42
CA VAL A 358 -5.26 -2.48 -9.04
C VAL A 358 -5.87 -1.08 -9.00
N VAL A 359 -5.35 -0.17 -9.82
CA VAL A 359 -5.78 1.24 -9.83
C VAL A 359 -7.25 1.35 -10.26
N LYS A 360 -7.65 0.60 -11.29
CA LYS A 360 -9.05 0.56 -11.76
C LYS A 360 -9.98 -0.01 -10.70
N ALA A 361 -9.58 -1.08 -10.01
CA ALA A 361 -10.37 -1.67 -8.92
C ALA A 361 -10.54 -0.68 -7.77
N GLY A 362 -9.48 0.05 -7.39
CA GLY A 362 -9.59 1.09 -6.36
C GLY A 362 -10.55 2.22 -6.73
N LEU A 363 -10.50 2.69 -7.98
CA LEU A 363 -11.47 3.66 -8.50
C LEU A 363 -12.89 3.09 -8.55
N ALA A 364 -13.03 1.81 -8.90
CA ALA A 364 -14.31 1.12 -8.93
C ALA A 364 -14.93 0.99 -7.53
N VAL A 365 -14.14 0.72 -6.48
CA VAL A 365 -14.64 0.71 -5.08
C VAL A 365 -15.23 2.08 -4.70
N VAL A 366 -14.57 3.18 -5.09
CA VAL A 366 -15.08 4.54 -4.86
C VAL A 366 -16.39 4.79 -5.63
N ALA A 367 -16.50 4.27 -6.86
CA ALA A 367 -17.64 4.49 -7.76
C ALA A 367 -18.86 3.60 -7.44
N ILE A 368 -18.67 2.31 -7.18
CA ILE A 368 -19.72 1.30 -6.98
C ILE A 368 -20.55 1.59 -5.73
N MET A 369 -19.94 2.17 -4.70
CA MET A 369 -20.58 2.31 -3.40
C MET A 369 -21.34 3.63 -3.20
N ASN A 370 -21.44 4.49 -4.23
CA ASN A 370 -22.00 5.85 -4.13
C ASN A 370 -21.43 6.65 -2.93
N LEU A 371 -20.20 6.32 -2.53
CA LEU A 371 -19.52 6.89 -1.37
C LEU A 371 -18.83 8.20 -1.71
N LEU A 372 -18.66 8.51 -3.00
CA LEU A 372 -17.95 9.70 -3.46
C LEU A 372 -18.43 11.00 -2.79
N PRO A 373 -19.74 11.28 -2.63
CA PRO A 373 -20.19 12.49 -1.92
C PRO A 373 -19.72 12.54 -0.46
N LEU A 374 -19.76 11.40 0.24
CA LEU A 374 -19.33 11.31 1.64
C LEU A 374 -17.81 11.36 1.78
N ILE A 375 -17.08 10.71 0.87
CA ILE A 375 -15.63 10.80 0.74
C ILE A 375 -15.24 12.26 0.56
N LEU A 376 -15.83 12.97 -0.41
CA LEU A 376 -15.52 14.37 -0.66
C LEU A 376 -15.91 15.24 0.53
N LEU A 377 -17.03 14.96 1.20
CA LEU A 377 -17.44 15.69 2.39
C LEU A 377 -16.41 15.58 3.51
N TYR A 378 -16.05 14.35 3.92
CA TYR A 378 -15.07 14.13 4.98
C TYR A 378 -13.70 14.64 4.58
N PHE A 379 -13.29 14.44 3.34
CA PHE A 379 -12.01 14.91 2.83
C PHE A 379 -11.92 16.44 2.87
N LEU A 380 -12.90 17.15 2.31
CA LEU A 380 -12.91 18.62 2.29
C LEU A 380 -13.04 19.22 3.69
N CYS A 381 -13.89 18.64 4.55
CA CYS A 381 -14.01 19.09 5.93
C CYS A 381 -12.70 18.84 6.70
N GLY A 382 -12.07 17.68 6.52
CA GLY A 382 -10.75 17.39 7.11
C GLY A 382 -9.69 18.38 6.66
N LEU A 383 -9.59 18.66 5.35
CA LEU A 383 -8.69 19.67 4.81
C LEU A 383 -8.92 21.05 5.44
N LEU A 384 -10.18 21.47 5.56
CA LEU A 384 -10.53 22.76 6.16
C LEU A 384 -10.21 22.80 7.65
N ILE A 385 -10.58 21.78 8.42
CA ILE A 385 -10.28 21.67 9.85
C ILE A 385 -8.76 21.81 10.06
N TYR A 386 -7.96 21.01 9.36
CA TYR A 386 -6.51 21.08 9.49
C TYR A 386 -5.98 22.44 9.01
N SER A 387 -6.43 22.96 7.86
CA SER A 387 -5.99 24.26 7.34
C SER A 387 -6.31 25.41 8.31
N THR A 388 -7.45 25.39 9.00
CA THR A 388 -7.81 26.43 9.99
C THR A 388 -6.86 26.45 11.18
N ILE A 389 -6.37 25.28 11.63
CA ILE A 389 -5.41 25.19 12.74
C ILE A 389 -4.07 25.84 12.34
N PHE A 390 -3.53 25.49 11.16
CA PHE A 390 -2.29 26.09 10.67
C PHE A 390 -2.44 27.59 10.38
N LEU A 391 -3.61 28.01 9.89
CA LEU A 391 -3.89 29.41 9.66
C LEU A 391 -3.97 30.22 10.97
N ALA A 392 -4.55 29.63 12.03
CA ALA A 392 -4.55 30.22 13.36
C ALA A 392 -3.12 30.38 13.90
N ILE A 393 -2.30 29.34 13.75
CA ILE A 393 -0.87 29.36 14.14
C ILE A 393 -0.13 30.46 13.37
N GLY A 394 -0.37 30.60 12.06
CA GLY A 394 0.25 31.63 11.22
C GLY A 394 -0.13 33.06 11.60
N ALA A 395 -1.37 33.26 12.00
CA ALA A 395 -1.81 34.56 12.49
C ALA A 395 -1.16 34.93 13.84
N MET A 396 -0.94 33.94 14.72
CA MET A 396 -0.35 34.12 16.05
C MET A 396 1.18 34.26 16.02
N ALA A 397 1.85 33.61 15.07
CA ALA A 397 3.29 33.64 14.95
C ALA A 397 3.78 34.99 14.36
N ASN A 398 4.94 35.45 14.82
CA ASN A 398 5.63 36.61 14.24
C ASN A 398 6.79 36.21 13.34
N SER A 399 7.27 34.98 13.50
CA SER A 399 8.41 34.44 12.78
C SER A 399 8.19 32.95 12.50
N LEU A 400 8.97 32.39 11.56
CA LEU A 400 8.93 30.96 11.27
C LEU A 400 9.32 30.08 12.48
N PRO A 401 10.35 30.42 13.29
CA PRO A 401 10.66 29.68 14.52
C PRO A 401 9.49 29.64 15.51
N ASP A 402 8.78 30.74 15.71
CA ASP A 402 7.60 30.78 16.60
C ASP A 402 6.49 29.86 16.11
N ALA A 403 6.25 29.89 14.80
CA ALA A 403 5.27 29.04 14.16
C ALA A 403 5.63 27.56 14.31
N GLN A 404 6.91 27.21 14.19
CA GLN A 404 7.40 25.85 14.40
C GLN A 404 7.15 25.37 15.83
N ALA A 405 7.41 26.21 16.84
CA ALA A 405 7.14 25.87 18.24
C ALA A 405 5.65 25.59 18.51
N LEU A 406 4.75 26.32 17.85
CA LEU A 406 3.30 26.10 17.94
C LEU A 406 2.80 24.92 17.09
N MET A 407 3.48 24.63 15.98
CA MET A 407 3.15 23.50 15.12
C MET A 407 3.45 22.16 15.78
N THR A 408 4.56 22.00 16.50
CA THR A 408 4.95 20.70 17.09
C THR A 408 3.82 20.05 17.92
N PRO A 409 3.21 20.71 18.92
CA PRO A 409 2.11 20.11 19.67
C PRO A 409 0.85 19.91 18.81
N ALA A 410 0.58 20.80 17.86
CA ALA A 410 -0.54 20.63 16.92
C ALA A 410 -0.36 19.37 16.06
N MET A 411 0.85 19.13 15.56
CA MET A 411 1.17 17.96 14.75
C MET A 411 1.01 16.66 15.54
N LEU A 412 1.45 16.61 16.80
CA LEU A 412 1.25 15.44 17.66
C LEU A 412 -0.23 15.09 17.80
N VAL A 413 -1.07 16.09 18.07
CA VAL A 413 -2.53 15.91 18.18
C VAL A 413 -3.10 15.44 16.85
N ILE A 414 -2.73 16.06 15.73
CA ILE A 414 -3.24 15.74 14.39
C ILE A 414 -2.78 14.34 13.93
N MET A 415 -1.63 13.83 14.41
CA MET A 415 -1.07 12.53 14.00
C MET A 415 -1.63 11.32 14.73
N ILE A 416 -2.37 11.51 15.84
CA ILE A 416 -2.98 10.40 16.61
C ILE A 416 -3.72 9.39 15.73
N PRO A 417 -4.58 9.78 14.77
CA PRO A 417 -5.26 8.82 13.90
C PRO A 417 -4.33 7.92 13.11
N ASN A 418 -3.19 8.45 12.64
CA ASN A 418 -2.21 7.68 11.88
C ASN A 418 -1.49 6.66 12.77
N MET A 419 -1.23 6.99 14.04
CA MET A 419 -0.65 6.06 15.00
C MET A 419 -1.59 4.88 15.32
N LEU A 420 -2.90 5.08 15.17
CA LEU A 420 -3.94 4.08 15.44
C LEU A 420 -4.39 3.31 14.19
N LEU A 421 -3.74 3.53 13.04
CA LEU A 421 -4.16 2.96 11.76
C LEU A 421 -4.13 1.43 11.78
N GLY A 422 -3.15 0.81 12.45
CA GLY A 422 -3.08 -0.66 12.58
C GLY A 422 -4.29 -1.25 13.29
N VAL A 423 -4.77 -0.59 14.35
CA VAL A 423 -6.00 -0.99 15.07
C VAL A 423 -7.23 -0.80 14.18
N LEU A 424 -7.26 0.29 13.42
CA LEU A 424 -8.39 0.64 12.56
C LEU A 424 -8.56 -0.30 11.36
N ILE A 425 -7.45 -0.84 10.82
CA ILE A 425 -7.47 -1.83 9.74
C ILE A 425 -7.96 -3.19 10.25
N GLN A 426 -7.58 -3.56 11.48
CA GLN A 426 -7.95 -4.85 12.08
C GLN A 426 -9.43 -4.88 12.48
N ASP A 427 -9.94 -3.81 13.09
CA ASP A 427 -11.34 -3.72 13.51
C ASP A 427 -11.92 -2.32 13.18
N PRO A 428 -12.33 -2.08 11.92
CA PRO A 428 -12.84 -0.79 11.47
C PRO A 428 -14.13 -0.36 12.17
N ASN A 429 -14.94 -1.30 12.66
CA ASN A 429 -16.19 -1.00 13.35
C ASN A 429 -16.09 -1.23 14.87
N GLY A 430 -14.89 -1.46 15.38
CA GLY A 430 -14.62 -1.68 16.78
C GLY A 430 -14.96 -0.48 17.67
N MET A 431 -14.95 -0.73 18.97
CA MET A 431 -15.27 0.30 19.98
C MET A 431 -14.33 1.52 19.87
N LEU A 432 -13.02 1.30 19.74
CA LEU A 432 -12.03 2.38 19.61
C LEU A 432 -12.26 3.21 18.34
N ALA A 433 -12.47 2.53 17.20
CA ALA A 433 -12.76 3.17 15.92
C ALA A 433 -14.01 4.04 15.98
N THR A 434 -15.07 3.51 16.61
CA THR A 434 -16.34 4.19 16.83
C THR A 434 -16.16 5.43 17.70
N VAL A 435 -15.58 5.29 18.90
CA VAL A 435 -15.41 6.39 19.86
C VAL A 435 -14.59 7.54 19.27
N ILE A 436 -13.48 7.24 18.60
CA ILE A 436 -12.62 8.29 18.05
C ILE A 436 -13.27 8.99 16.85
N SER A 437 -14.14 8.30 16.12
CA SER A 437 -14.91 8.90 15.02
C SER A 437 -15.83 10.04 15.49
N TRP A 438 -16.16 10.13 16.78
CA TRP A 438 -16.93 11.22 17.38
C TRP A 438 -16.09 12.42 17.82
N ILE A 439 -14.76 12.31 17.77
CA ILE A 439 -13.85 13.42 18.09
C ILE A 439 -13.67 14.24 16.80
N PRO A 440 -14.18 15.49 16.71
CA PRO A 440 -14.37 16.16 15.43
C PRO A 440 -13.13 16.38 14.57
N ILE A 441 -11.96 16.56 15.19
CA ILE A 441 -10.68 16.70 14.48
C ILE A 441 -10.21 15.38 13.87
N TYR A 442 -10.68 14.24 14.39
CA TYR A 442 -10.33 12.89 13.93
C TYR A 442 -11.42 12.24 13.07
N THR A 443 -12.67 12.72 13.20
CA THR A 443 -13.82 12.26 12.40
C THR A 443 -13.51 12.15 10.90
N PRO A 444 -12.92 13.16 10.22
CA PRO A 444 -12.59 13.05 8.79
C PRO A 444 -11.74 11.83 8.44
N PHE A 445 -10.70 11.57 9.23
CA PHE A 445 -9.78 10.47 8.97
C PHE A 445 -10.42 9.12 9.24
N PHE A 446 -11.01 8.96 10.44
CA PHE A 446 -11.58 7.68 10.84
C PHE A 446 -12.75 7.30 9.94
N MET A 447 -13.63 8.25 9.61
CA MET A 447 -14.76 7.95 8.73
C MET A 447 -14.30 7.60 7.31
N LEU A 448 -13.22 8.19 6.77
CA LEU A 448 -12.68 7.79 5.47
C LEU A 448 -12.19 6.34 5.44
N VAL A 449 -11.58 5.86 6.52
CA VAL A 449 -11.16 4.45 6.62
C VAL A 449 -12.35 3.52 6.81
N ARG A 450 -13.31 3.92 7.66
CA ARG A 450 -14.46 3.09 8.03
C ARG A 450 -15.52 2.98 6.95
N LEU A 451 -15.67 3.99 6.10
CA LEU A 451 -16.79 4.11 5.16
C LEU A 451 -17.06 2.84 4.32
N PRO A 452 -16.04 2.13 3.79
CA PRO A 452 -16.26 0.94 2.98
C PRO A 452 -16.58 -0.32 3.79
N PHE A 453 -16.40 -0.25 5.12
CA PHE A 453 -16.81 -1.28 6.06
C PHE A 453 -18.21 -1.02 6.63
N HIS A 454 -18.99 -0.12 6.01
CA HIS A 454 -20.39 0.11 6.31
C HIS A 454 -20.67 0.41 7.80
N PRO A 455 -20.16 1.53 8.34
CA PRO A 455 -20.51 1.93 9.70
C PRO A 455 -22.03 2.14 9.81
N PRO A 456 -22.62 2.01 11.01
CA PRO A 456 -24.04 2.23 11.22
C PRO A 456 -24.54 3.54 10.58
N ALA A 457 -25.64 3.49 9.84
CA ALA A 457 -26.12 4.64 9.08
C ALA A 457 -26.37 5.89 9.94
N ILE A 458 -26.85 5.69 11.17
CA ILE A 458 -27.07 6.78 12.14
C ILE A 458 -25.75 7.46 12.49
N GLU A 459 -24.72 6.67 12.78
CA GLU A 459 -23.38 7.20 13.06
C GLU A 459 -22.87 7.99 11.86
N LEU A 460 -22.96 7.44 10.66
CA LEU A 460 -22.51 8.09 9.42
C LEU A 460 -23.13 9.49 9.21
N TRP A 461 -24.44 9.63 9.40
CA TRP A 461 -25.11 10.91 9.22
C TRP A 461 -24.80 11.89 10.35
N LEU A 462 -24.73 11.42 11.59
CA LEU A 462 -24.41 12.27 12.73
C LEU A 462 -22.96 12.76 12.68
N THR A 463 -22.00 11.92 12.27
CA THR A 463 -20.60 12.33 12.08
C THR A 463 -20.45 13.27 10.89
N ALA A 464 -21.25 13.12 9.84
CA ALA A 464 -21.29 14.06 8.71
C ALA A 464 -21.80 15.44 9.15
N VAL A 465 -22.88 15.50 9.94
CA VAL A 465 -23.37 16.77 10.51
C VAL A 465 -22.36 17.36 11.49
N LEU A 466 -21.78 16.53 12.37
CA LEU A 466 -20.77 16.93 13.34
C LEU A 466 -19.57 17.60 12.67
N VAL A 467 -19.05 16.99 11.59
CA VAL A 467 -17.86 17.51 10.91
C VAL A 467 -18.16 18.82 10.18
N ILE A 468 -19.35 18.96 9.57
CA ILE A 468 -19.79 20.22 8.93
C ILE A 468 -19.89 21.32 9.98
N LEU A 469 -20.60 21.08 11.09
CA LEU A 469 -20.80 22.05 12.15
C LEU A 469 -19.47 22.46 12.79
N THR A 470 -18.59 21.50 13.02
CA THR A 470 -17.23 21.74 13.53
C THR A 470 -16.43 22.60 12.56
N THR A 471 -16.49 22.29 11.27
CA THR A 471 -15.78 23.06 10.23
C THR A 471 -16.25 24.51 10.21
N ILE A 472 -17.57 24.74 10.19
CA ILE A 472 -18.15 26.09 10.23
C ILE A 472 -17.75 26.82 11.51
N PHE A 473 -17.81 26.13 12.66
CA PHE A 473 -17.42 26.66 13.96
C PHE A 473 -15.94 27.09 13.96
N LEU A 474 -15.02 26.23 13.49
CA LEU A 474 -13.59 26.50 13.46
C LEU A 474 -13.24 27.64 12.49
N ILE A 475 -13.88 27.70 11.32
CA ILE A 475 -13.71 28.83 10.38
C ILE A 475 -14.10 30.15 11.08
N HIS A 476 -15.25 30.18 11.74
CA HIS A 476 -15.71 31.39 12.43
C HIS A 476 -14.80 31.81 13.59
N ARG A 477 -14.36 30.84 14.41
CA ARG A 477 -13.46 31.08 15.55
C ARG A 477 -12.08 31.53 15.09
N THR A 478 -11.52 30.85 14.10
CA THR A 478 -10.22 31.21 13.50
C THR A 478 -10.27 32.59 12.88
N GLY A 479 -11.40 33.00 12.28
CA GLY A 479 -11.56 34.37 11.75
C GLY A 479 -11.37 35.46 12.81
N ARG A 480 -11.79 35.18 14.06
CA ARG A 480 -11.58 36.09 15.19
C ARG A 480 -10.14 36.06 15.68
N ILE A 481 -9.51 34.89 15.74
CA ILE A 481 -8.08 34.75 16.12
C ILE A 481 -7.22 35.50 15.10
N PHE A 482 -7.50 35.32 13.81
CA PHE A 482 -6.85 35.99 12.71
C PHE A 482 -6.99 37.52 12.85
N ALA A 483 -8.21 38.04 13.01
CA ALA A 483 -8.44 39.47 13.20
C ALA A 483 -7.64 40.09 14.36
N ASN A 484 -7.49 39.34 15.46
CA ASN A 484 -6.82 39.83 16.67
C ASN A 484 -5.29 39.78 16.59
N HIS A 485 -4.71 38.74 15.99
CA HIS A 485 -3.27 38.52 16.04
C HIS A 485 -2.53 38.93 14.76
N VAL A 486 -3.26 39.12 13.65
CA VAL A 486 -2.64 39.43 12.36
C VAL A 486 -1.87 40.75 12.35
N LEU A 487 -2.30 41.74 13.16
CA LEU A 487 -1.59 43.00 13.37
C LEU A 487 -0.82 43.06 14.70
N ALA A 488 -0.99 42.06 15.57
CA ALA A 488 -0.33 42.05 16.87
C ALA A 488 1.16 41.73 16.73
N THR A 489 2.00 42.52 17.41
CA THR A 489 3.46 42.39 17.42
C THR A 489 4.00 41.79 18.73
N GLU A 490 3.11 41.39 19.65
CA GLU A 490 3.47 40.79 20.93
C GLU A 490 3.99 39.35 20.78
N ARG A 491 4.69 38.84 21.80
CA ARG A 491 5.18 37.45 21.81
C ARG A 491 4.02 36.47 21.54
N PRO A 492 4.25 35.42 20.74
CA PRO A 492 3.21 34.45 20.41
C PRO A 492 2.66 33.80 21.70
N PRO A 493 1.34 33.68 21.85
CA PRO A 493 0.74 32.97 22.98
C PRO A 493 1.13 31.48 22.98
N ALA A 494 1.22 30.87 24.15
CA ALA A 494 1.44 29.42 24.25
C ALA A 494 0.26 28.61 23.64
N PHE A 495 0.53 27.35 23.28
CA PHE A 495 -0.46 26.47 22.62
C PHE A 495 -1.74 26.26 23.45
N ASP A 496 -1.64 26.26 24.77
CA ASP A 496 -2.81 26.19 25.67
C ASP A 496 -3.78 27.38 25.46
N THR A 497 -3.24 28.53 25.09
CA THR A 497 -3.98 29.77 24.85
C THR A 497 -4.72 29.70 23.51
N LEU A 498 -4.14 29.06 22.48
CA LEU A 498 -4.84 28.74 21.22
C LEU A 498 -6.10 27.91 21.52
N ILE A 499 -5.96 26.82 22.29
CA ILE A 499 -7.09 25.95 22.65
C ILE A 499 -8.15 26.76 23.42
N LYS A 500 -7.73 27.54 24.42
CA LYS A 500 -8.65 28.40 25.19
C LYS A 500 -9.38 29.41 24.30
N GLN A 501 -8.71 30.01 23.32
CA GLN A 501 -9.33 30.97 22.40
C GLN A 501 -10.32 30.31 21.43
N LEU A 502 -10.02 29.09 20.97
CA LEU A 502 -10.93 28.29 20.14
C LEU A 502 -12.20 27.89 20.92
N VAL A 503 -12.06 27.49 22.19
CA VAL A 503 -13.16 26.96 23.02
C VAL A 503 -13.95 28.07 23.72
N ALA A 504 -13.29 28.95 24.48
CA ALA A 504 -13.98 29.87 25.41
C ALA A 504 -14.56 31.11 24.72
N GLY A 505 -14.07 31.46 23.52
CA GLY A 505 -14.38 32.75 22.90
C GLY A 505 -13.77 33.93 23.66
N LEU A 506 -13.14 34.83 22.93
CA LEU A 506 -12.42 35.96 23.50
C LEU A 506 -13.35 36.86 24.35
N ARG A 507 -13.05 37.03 25.64
CA ARG A 507 -13.49 38.22 26.39
C ARG A 507 -12.74 39.41 25.81
N ARG A 508 -13.45 40.37 25.21
CA ARG A 508 -12.87 41.67 24.85
C ARG A 508 -12.24 42.27 26.11
N LYS A 509 -10.93 42.45 26.15
CA LYS A 509 -10.39 43.58 26.90
C LYS A 509 -10.66 44.81 26.04
N PRO A 510 -11.50 45.76 26.46
CA PRO A 510 -11.55 47.06 25.79
C PRO A 510 -10.14 47.65 25.83
N ALA A 511 -9.72 48.19 24.68
CA ALA A 511 -8.50 48.94 24.52
C ALA A 511 -8.48 50.17 25.43
#